data_AF-A0A8W8KPB4-F1
#
_entry.id   AF-A0A8W8KPB4-F1
#
_cell.length_a   1.000
_cell.length_b   1.000
_cell.length_c   1.000
_cell.angle_alpha   90.00
_cell.angle_beta   90.00
_cell.angle_gamma   90.00
#
_symmetry.space_group_name_H-M   'P 1'
#
loop_
_entity.id
_entity.type
_entity.pdbx_description
1 polymer ?
#
loop_
_entity_poly.entity_id
_entity_poly.type
_entity_poly.pdbx_seq_one_letter_code
_entity_poly.pdbx_strand_id
1 'polypeptide(L)'
;MNNKEQHNLTKDLYRNVATRTCHTLLALKGILLVAAIVLISSTKEISIAKPCDLEKVLVSFGVDQTSPCKYDDIKKKSTNLCTLGISFLVLNGIIFLLILNFIWIPKNKKFGICIALVVVYAVVAAVYSGLTIKFYKEVLDSKEKQTEPNYSHIKTTMMTLLMKNYTSDNVTSGDAISDSWNKFFIEYDCCAINQVTGTTNDFDSTPWCTTSGSCQATASQIPKTCCNGVSEDDYGSAPSDCHSSVNPGTFKSNCMIPIKKLSTINIGECQISLVLITLLTIGTLGIAEFLLEGILISYFAV
;
A
#
# COMPACT_ATOMS: atom_id res chain seq x y z
N MET A 1 -52.32 18.06 40.46
CA MET A 1 -50.86 18.31 40.30
C MET A 1 -50.66 19.76 39.93
N ASN A 2 -49.79 20.45 40.65
CA ASN A 2 -49.57 21.87 40.49
C ASN A 2 -48.64 22.12 39.28
N ASN A 3 -48.86 23.17 38.47
CA ASN A 3 -48.04 23.47 37.26
C ASN A 3 -46.53 23.50 37.54
N LYS A 4 -46.14 23.79 38.79
CA LYS A 4 -44.75 23.82 39.26
C LYS A 4 -44.11 22.43 39.42
N GLU A 5 -44.89 21.41 39.80
CA GLU A 5 -44.42 20.02 39.91
C GLU A 5 -44.23 19.39 38.53
N GLN A 6 -45.17 19.66 37.61
CA GLN A 6 -45.09 19.15 36.24
C GLN A 6 -43.90 19.78 35.50
N HIS A 7 -43.64 21.07 35.68
CA HIS A 7 -42.46 21.74 35.13
C HIS A 7 -41.13 21.20 35.70
N ASN A 8 -41.08 20.85 36.99
CA ASN A 8 -39.86 20.29 37.60
C ASN A 8 -39.59 18.85 37.14
N LEU A 9 -40.64 18.03 36.99
CA LEU A 9 -40.51 16.65 36.50
C LEU A 9 -39.98 16.60 35.06
N THR A 10 -40.49 17.46 34.16
CA THR A 10 -40.00 17.55 32.78
C THR A 10 -38.54 17.99 32.72
N LYS A 11 -38.13 18.92 33.60
CA LYS A 11 -36.75 19.43 33.67
C LYS A 11 -35.75 18.39 34.19
N ASP A 12 -36.15 17.54 35.14
CA ASP A 12 -35.28 16.48 35.67
C ASP A 12 -35.19 15.27 34.73
N LEU A 13 -36.29 14.90 34.06
CA LEU A 13 -36.27 13.87 33.00
C LEU A 13 -35.31 14.29 31.88
N TYR A 14 -35.42 15.54 31.44
CA TYR A 14 -34.58 16.14 30.41
C TYR A 14 -33.09 16.15 30.80
N ARG A 15 -32.80 16.53 32.06
CA ARG A 15 -31.43 16.55 32.60
C ARG A 15 -30.81 15.15 32.61
N ASN A 16 -31.58 14.12 32.96
CA ASN A 16 -31.11 12.74 32.96
C ASN A 16 -30.81 12.21 31.55
N VAL A 17 -31.67 12.51 30.58
CA VAL A 17 -31.45 12.13 29.16
C VAL A 17 -30.21 12.82 28.60
N ALA A 18 -30.09 14.13 28.74
CA ALA A 18 -28.93 14.88 28.24
C ALA A 18 -27.60 14.41 28.84
N THR A 19 -27.59 14.09 30.13
CA THR A 19 -26.38 13.59 30.82
C THR A 19 -25.99 12.21 30.30
N ARG A 20 -26.94 11.29 30.14
CA ARG A 20 -26.68 9.96 29.56
C ARG A 20 -26.15 10.06 28.12
N THR A 21 -26.77 10.88 27.28
CA THR A 21 -26.31 11.08 25.89
C THR A 21 -24.89 11.65 25.84
N CYS A 22 -24.53 12.60 26.71
CA CYS A 22 -23.16 13.13 26.76
C CYS A 22 -22.13 12.05 27.12
N HIS A 23 -22.46 11.13 28.04
CA HIS A 23 -21.55 10.02 28.40
C HIS A 23 -21.41 9.03 27.24
N THR A 24 -22.51 8.71 26.56
CA THR A 24 -22.49 7.85 25.36
C THR A 24 -21.65 8.47 24.23
N LEU A 25 -21.82 9.77 23.97
CA LEU A 25 -21.03 10.49 22.98
C LEU A 25 -19.54 10.53 23.36
N LEU A 26 -19.22 10.75 24.65
CA LEU A 26 -17.83 10.73 25.13
C LEU A 26 -17.18 9.35 24.90
N ALA A 27 -17.89 8.26 25.22
CA ALA A 27 -17.41 6.90 24.97
C ALA A 27 -17.20 6.63 23.47
N LEU A 28 -18.16 7.05 22.63
CA LEU A 28 -18.08 6.92 21.18
C LEU A 28 -16.88 7.68 20.61
N LYS A 29 -16.63 8.90 21.08
CA LYS A 29 -15.45 9.69 20.72
C LYS A 29 -14.15 8.99 21.12
N GLY A 30 -14.09 8.38 22.30
CA GLY A 30 -12.96 7.55 22.71
C GLY A 30 -12.66 6.42 21.71
N ILE A 31 -13.69 5.69 21.28
CA ILE A 31 -13.56 4.62 20.28
C ILE A 31 -13.10 5.17 18.92
N LEU A 32 -13.68 6.28 18.47
CA LEU A 32 -13.32 6.93 17.21
C LEU A 32 -11.87 7.44 17.21
N LEU A 33 -11.36 7.93 18.34
CA LEU A 33 -9.96 8.32 18.48
C LEU A 33 -9.02 7.12 18.33
N VAL A 34 -9.34 5.99 18.96
CA VAL A 34 -8.56 4.75 18.81
C VAL A 34 -8.60 4.28 17.36
N ALA A 35 -9.77 4.28 16.72
CA ALA A 35 -9.90 3.92 15.30
C ALA A 35 -9.08 4.86 14.39
N ALA A 36 -9.05 6.16 14.68
CA ALA A 36 -8.23 7.12 13.95
C ALA A 36 -6.73 6.80 14.04
N ILE A 37 -6.24 6.44 15.24
CA ILE A 37 -4.84 6.03 15.45
C ILE A 37 -4.51 4.79 14.63
N VAL A 38 -5.39 3.78 14.65
CA VAL A 38 -5.22 2.55 13.86
C VAL A 38 -5.21 2.85 12.35
N LEU A 39 -6.07 3.78 11.89
CA LEU A 39 -6.07 4.21 10.50
C LEU A 39 -4.74 4.88 10.13
N ILE A 40 -4.23 5.78 10.97
CA ILE A 40 -2.96 6.48 10.73
C ILE A 40 -1.80 5.48 10.69
N SER A 41 -1.71 4.56 11.66
CA SER A 41 -0.59 3.60 11.73
C SER A 41 -0.59 2.68 10.52
N SER A 42 -1.73 2.07 10.20
CA SER A 42 -1.86 1.14 9.07
C SER A 42 -1.62 1.82 7.71
N THR A 43 -2.14 3.04 7.51
CA THR A 43 -1.93 3.78 6.25
C THR A 43 -0.49 4.30 6.13
N LYS A 44 0.16 4.67 7.24
CA LYS A 44 1.56 5.08 7.24
C LYS A 44 2.48 3.92 6.88
N GLU A 45 2.26 2.72 7.42
CA GLU A 45 3.00 1.51 7.03
C GLU A 45 2.88 1.23 5.53
N ILE A 46 1.67 1.35 4.97
CA ILE A 46 1.44 1.20 3.53
C ILE A 46 2.19 2.28 2.73
N SER A 47 2.19 3.54 3.20
CA SER A 47 2.81 4.66 2.49
C SER A 47 4.33 4.52 2.35
N ILE A 48 4.99 3.94 3.37
CA ILE A 48 6.45 3.74 3.39
C ILE A 48 6.87 2.38 2.81
N ALA A 49 5.92 1.51 2.46
CA ALA A 49 6.22 0.24 1.82
C ALA A 49 7.06 0.49 0.55
N LYS A 50 8.07 -0.34 0.29
CA LYS A 50 8.98 -0.15 -0.84
C LYS A 50 8.21 -0.01 -2.15
N PRO A 51 8.58 0.93 -3.05
CA PRO A 51 7.99 1.02 -4.38
C PRO A 51 8.25 -0.27 -5.14
N CYS A 52 7.44 -0.49 -6.18
CA CYS A 52 7.61 -1.64 -7.01
C CYS A 52 8.78 -1.43 -7.97
N ASP A 53 9.91 -2.05 -7.64
CA ASP A 53 11.11 -1.98 -8.47
C ASP A 53 10.96 -2.77 -9.78
N LEU A 54 9.97 -3.68 -9.87
CA LEU A 54 9.70 -4.46 -11.07
C LEU A 54 9.29 -3.60 -12.27
N GLU A 55 8.50 -2.54 -12.07
CA GLU A 55 8.09 -1.66 -13.17
C GLU A 55 9.31 -1.00 -13.82
N LYS A 56 10.23 -0.48 -13.00
CA LYS A 56 11.48 0.14 -13.46
C LYS A 56 12.33 -0.86 -14.27
N VAL A 57 12.44 -2.09 -13.78
CA VAL A 57 13.16 -3.17 -14.47
C VAL A 57 12.48 -3.51 -15.81
N LEU A 58 11.17 -3.70 -15.83
CA LEU A 58 10.44 -4.05 -17.05
C LEU A 58 10.48 -2.95 -18.12
N VAL A 59 10.35 -1.68 -17.70
CA VAL A 59 10.51 -0.52 -18.58
C VAL A 59 11.91 -0.46 -19.17
N SER A 60 12.95 -0.79 -18.41
CA SER A 60 14.33 -0.83 -18.92
C SER A 60 14.53 -1.85 -20.05
N PHE A 61 13.70 -2.90 -20.08
CA PHE A 61 13.67 -3.90 -21.15
C PHE A 61 12.66 -3.60 -22.27
N GLY A 62 11.89 -2.52 -22.16
CA GLY A 62 10.83 -2.17 -23.13
C GLY A 62 9.58 -3.04 -23.02
N VAL A 63 9.32 -3.62 -21.85
CA VAL A 63 8.10 -4.38 -21.56
C VAL A 63 7.02 -3.42 -21.06
N ASP A 64 5.97 -3.22 -21.86
CA ASP A 64 4.77 -2.51 -21.42
C ASP A 64 3.88 -3.46 -20.62
N GLN A 65 3.72 -3.19 -19.32
CA GLN A 65 2.80 -3.94 -18.47
C GLN A 65 1.90 -2.98 -17.71
N THR A 66 0.60 -3.07 -17.93
CA THR A 66 -0.41 -2.42 -17.11
C THR A 66 -0.47 -3.09 -15.74
N SER A 67 -0.15 -2.33 -14.67
CA SER A 67 -0.18 -2.74 -13.26
C SER A 67 0.70 -3.95 -12.87
N PRO A 68 2.05 -3.83 -12.91
CA PRO A 68 2.94 -4.95 -12.59
C PRO A 68 2.97 -5.32 -11.08
N CYS A 69 2.30 -4.55 -10.22
CA CYS A 69 2.55 -4.54 -8.78
C CYS A 69 1.27 -4.59 -7.96
N LYS A 70 1.17 -5.59 -7.09
CA LYS A 70 0.04 -5.80 -6.18
C LYS A 70 -0.04 -4.62 -5.20
N TYR A 71 -1.18 -3.94 -5.10
CA TYR A 71 -1.46 -2.81 -4.18
C TYR A 71 -0.89 -1.41 -4.52
N ASP A 72 -0.39 -1.16 -5.73
CA ASP A 72 0.17 0.16 -6.08
C ASP A 72 -0.85 1.32 -5.96
N ASP A 73 -2.06 1.12 -6.47
CA ASP A 73 -3.15 2.11 -6.34
C ASP A 73 -3.49 2.42 -4.87
N ILE A 74 -3.47 1.39 -4.01
CA ILE A 74 -3.73 1.55 -2.57
C ILE A 74 -2.59 2.33 -1.92
N LYS A 75 -1.34 2.07 -2.31
CA LYS A 75 -0.18 2.83 -1.86
C LYS A 75 -0.28 4.31 -2.25
N LYS A 76 -0.63 4.63 -3.50
CA LYS A 76 -0.83 6.02 -3.96
C LYS A 76 -1.90 6.75 -3.13
N LYS A 77 -2.99 6.06 -2.75
CA LYS A 77 -4.07 6.63 -1.91
C LYS A 77 -3.72 6.72 -0.42
N SER A 78 -2.76 5.93 0.06
CA SER A 78 -2.44 5.82 1.50
C SER A 78 -2.04 7.14 2.16
N THR A 79 -1.34 8.03 1.44
CA THR A 79 -0.96 9.36 1.95
C THR A 79 -2.19 10.23 2.24
N ASN A 80 -3.17 10.20 1.35
CA ASN A 80 -4.44 10.92 1.53
C ASN A 80 -5.25 10.33 2.69
N LEU A 81 -5.27 9.00 2.83
CA LEU A 81 -5.92 8.31 3.95
C LEU A 81 -5.25 8.63 5.30
N CYS A 82 -3.91 8.70 5.33
CA CYS A 82 -3.16 9.09 6.53
C CYS A 82 -3.51 10.53 6.94
N THR A 83 -3.56 11.44 5.96
CA THR A 83 -3.95 12.85 6.18
C THR A 83 -5.39 12.96 6.71
N LEU A 84 -6.31 12.18 6.13
CA LEU A 84 -7.69 12.08 6.61
C LEU A 84 -7.74 11.59 8.07
N GLY A 85 -6.97 10.55 8.40
CA GLY A 85 -6.87 10.01 9.75
C GLY A 85 -6.35 11.04 10.77
N ILE A 86 -5.32 11.81 10.41
CA ILE A 86 -4.78 12.88 11.26
C ILE A 86 -5.82 13.98 11.48
N SER A 87 -6.47 14.45 10.41
CA SER A 87 -7.53 15.46 10.49
C SER A 87 -8.68 14.99 11.38
N PHE A 88 -9.10 13.74 11.22
CA PHE A 88 -10.15 13.13 12.01
C PHE A 88 -9.75 12.99 13.50
N LEU A 89 -8.52 12.56 13.79
CA LEU A 89 -7.98 12.45 15.15
C LEU A 89 -7.99 13.81 15.87
N VAL A 90 -7.46 14.86 15.22
CA VAL A 90 -7.38 16.21 15.79
C VAL A 90 -8.77 16.74 16.10
N LEU A 91 -9.70 16.65 15.15
CA LEU A 91 -11.04 17.19 15.32
C LEU A 91 -11.82 16.45 16.40
N ASN A 92 -11.78 15.11 16.41
CA ASN A 92 -12.43 14.34 17.49
C ASN A 92 -11.77 14.58 18.84
N GLY A 93 -10.46 14.83 18.89
CA GLY A 93 -9.75 15.16 20.13
C GLY A 93 -10.23 16.49 20.72
N ILE A 94 -10.39 17.52 19.88
CA ILE A 94 -10.97 18.80 20.30
C ILE A 94 -12.39 18.61 20.83
N ILE A 95 -13.23 17.87 20.10
CA ILE A 95 -14.62 17.62 20.50
C ILE A 95 -14.69 16.84 21.82
N PHE A 96 -13.86 15.80 21.97
CA PHE A 96 -13.76 15.01 23.20
C PHE A 96 -13.45 15.90 24.42
N LEU A 97 -12.46 16.80 24.29
CA LEU A 97 -12.12 17.75 25.35
C LEU A 97 -13.25 18.74 25.65
N LEU A 98 -13.97 19.22 24.62
CA LEU A 98 -15.10 20.12 24.81
C LEU A 98 -16.26 19.43 25.56
N ILE A 99 -16.58 18.18 25.23
CA ILE A 99 -17.60 17.38 25.94
C ILE A 99 -17.17 17.15 27.40
N LEU A 100 -15.90 16.79 27.63
CA LEU A 100 -15.38 16.56 28.98
C LEU A 100 -15.48 17.81 29.86
N ASN A 101 -15.09 18.98 29.33
CA ASN A 101 -15.24 20.26 30.02
C ASN A 101 -16.71 20.57 30.32
N PHE A 102 -17.63 20.27 29.40
CA PHE A 102 -19.06 20.52 29.60
C PHE A 102 -19.68 19.66 30.70
N ILE A 103 -19.21 18.42 30.88
CA ILE A 103 -19.66 17.54 31.97
C ILE A 103 -19.20 18.06 33.33
N TRP A 104 -18.02 18.69 33.41
CA TRP A 104 -17.38 19.10 34.67
C TRP A 104 -17.67 20.55 35.12
N ILE A 105 -18.10 21.45 34.23
CA ILE A 105 -18.38 22.85 34.59
C ILE A 105 -19.80 23.01 35.18
N PRO A 106 -19.96 23.67 36.35
CA PRO A 106 -21.27 23.91 36.95
C PRO A 106 -22.19 24.77 36.05
N LYS A 107 -23.40 24.26 35.84
CA LYS A 107 -24.39 24.76 34.87
C LYS A 107 -24.99 26.11 35.26
N ASN A 108 -24.37 27.22 34.84
CA ASN A 108 -25.03 28.52 34.81
C ASN A 108 -25.00 29.15 33.41
N LYS A 109 -26.19 29.29 32.82
CA LYS A 109 -26.60 30.14 31.67
C LYS A 109 -25.74 30.10 30.39
N LYS A 110 -25.77 29.02 29.60
CA LYS A 110 -25.38 29.04 28.16
C LYS A 110 -26.12 28.01 27.27
N PHE A 111 -27.45 27.94 27.35
CA PHE A 111 -28.26 26.94 26.61
C PHE A 111 -28.16 27.08 25.08
N GLY A 112 -28.21 28.31 24.54
CA GLY A 112 -28.13 28.54 23.09
C GLY A 112 -26.78 28.17 22.45
N ILE A 113 -25.68 28.34 23.19
CA ILE A 113 -24.33 27.95 22.73
C ILE A 113 -24.21 26.42 22.64
N CYS A 114 -24.90 25.68 23.51
CA CYS A 114 -24.89 24.22 23.49
C CYS A 114 -25.55 23.67 22.23
N ILE A 115 -26.71 24.22 21.84
CA ILE A 115 -27.43 23.78 20.65
C ILE A 115 -26.60 24.03 19.39
N ALA A 116 -25.99 25.22 19.27
CA ALA A 116 -25.13 25.55 18.14
C ALA A 116 -23.93 24.59 18.02
N LEU A 117 -23.30 24.21 19.14
CA LEU A 117 -22.19 23.26 19.15
C LEU A 117 -22.62 21.85 18.73
N VAL A 118 -23.77 21.36 19.22
CA VAL A 118 -24.29 20.04 18.82
C VAL A 118 -24.60 19.98 17.33
N VAL A 119 -25.17 21.05 16.76
CA VAL A 119 -25.42 21.12 15.30
C VAL A 119 -24.12 21.07 14.51
N VAL A 120 -23.08 21.80 14.95
CA VAL A 120 -21.77 21.77 14.29
C VAL A 120 -21.15 20.37 14.34
N TYR A 121 -21.24 19.66 15.47
CA TYR A 121 -20.74 18.29 15.59
C TYR A 121 -21.48 17.32 14.68
N ALA A 122 -22.80 17.46 14.55
CA ALA A 122 -23.61 16.61 13.68
C ALA A 122 -23.19 16.75 12.21
N VAL A 123 -22.98 17.99 11.76
CA VAL A 123 -22.50 18.25 10.40
C VAL A 123 -21.11 17.64 10.19
N VAL A 124 -20.20 17.82 11.15
CA VAL A 124 -18.85 17.23 11.11
C VAL A 124 -18.93 15.69 11.01
N ALA A 125 -19.71 15.04 11.88
CA ALA A 125 -19.89 13.59 11.90
C ALA A 125 -20.42 13.07 10.56
N ALA A 126 -21.41 13.74 9.98
CA ALA A 126 -21.96 13.39 8.67
C ALA A 126 -20.93 13.52 7.53
N VAL A 127 -20.17 14.61 7.50
CA VAL A 127 -19.13 14.85 6.48
C VAL A 127 -18.05 13.77 6.55
N TYR A 128 -17.51 13.49 7.74
CA TYR A 128 -16.48 12.47 7.89
C TYR A 128 -16.98 11.07 7.58
N SER A 129 -18.22 10.74 7.96
CA SER A 129 -18.84 9.45 7.62
C SER A 129 -18.96 9.26 6.11
N GLY A 130 -19.39 10.30 5.38
CA GLY A 130 -19.45 10.27 3.92
C GLY A 130 -18.06 10.08 3.28
N LEU A 131 -17.05 10.79 3.79
CA LEU A 131 -15.67 10.69 3.30
C LEU A 131 -15.07 9.29 3.55
N THR A 132 -15.23 8.73 4.74
CA THR A 132 -14.67 7.41 5.06
C THR A 132 -15.35 6.29 4.29
N ILE A 133 -16.67 6.38 4.06
CA ILE A 133 -17.39 5.42 3.20
C ILE A 133 -16.94 5.53 1.73
N LYS A 134 -16.72 6.76 1.23
CA LYS A 134 -16.16 6.97 -0.11
C LYS A 134 -14.80 6.29 -0.25
N PHE A 135 -13.89 6.56 0.69
CA PHE A 135 -12.56 5.95 0.69
C PHE A 135 -12.60 4.43 0.88
N TYR A 136 -13.51 3.92 1.72
CA TYR A 136 -13.73 2.48 1.86
C TYR A 136 -14.06 1.83 0.51
N LYS A 137 -15.00 2.41 -0.25
CA LYS A 137 -15.36 1.92 -1.59
C LYS A 137 -14.18 1.98 -2.56
N GLU A 138 -13.42 3.08 -2.54
CA GLU A 138 -12.25 3.23 -3.40
C GLU A 138 -11.13 2.24 -3.09
N VAL A 139 -10.89 1.91 -1.81
CA VAL A 139 -9.89 0.92 -1.39
C VAL A 139 -10.38 -0.50 -1.72
N LEU A 140 -11.68 -0.77 -1.55
CA LEU A 140 -12.29 -2.06 -1.89
C LEU A 140 -12.23 -2.32 -3.40
N ASP A 141 -12.61 -1.33 -4.22
CA ASP A 141 -12.53 -1.40 -5.68
C ASP A 141 -11.07 -1.60 -6.14
N SER A 142 -10.12 -0.87 -5.55
CA SER A 142 -8.69 -1.08 -5.81
C SER A 142 -8.20 -2.46 -5.34
N LYS A 143 -8.81 -3.07 -4.32
CA LYS A 143 -8.50 -4.45 -3.89
C LYS A 143 -9.06 -5.49 -4.87
N GLU A 144 -10.27 -5.28 -5.39
CA GLU A 144 -10.93 -6.20 -6.32
C GLU A 144 -10.36 -6.14 -7.74
N LYS A 145 -10.00 -4.95 -8.22
CA LYS A 145 -9.38 -4.75 -9.55
C LYS A 145 -7.93 -5.20 -9.65
N GLN A 146 -7.35 -5.68 -8.55
CA GLN A 146 -5.98 -6.15 -8.60
C GLN A 146 -5.88 -7.46 -9.36
N THR A 147 -5.15 -7.38 -10.44
CA THR A 147 -4.75 -8.55 -11.22
C THR A 147 -3.42 -9.05 -10.66
N GLU A 148 -3.29 -10.35 -10.41
CA GLU A 148 -1.99 -10.92 -10.11
C GLU A 148 -1.02 -10.67 -11.29
N PRO A 149 0.27 -10.39 -11.03
CA PRO A 149 1.24 -10.24 -12.11
C PRO A 149 1.23 -11.50 -12.98
N ASN A 150 1.01 -11.34 -14.28
CA ASN A 150 1.04 -12.46 -15.21
C ASN A 150 2.48 -12.90 -15.46
N TYR A 151 3.04 -13.69 -14.54
CA TYR A 151 4.42 -14.16 -14.61
C TYR A 151 4.70 -14.99 -15.87
N SER A 152 3.69 -15.63 -16.45
CA SER A 152 3.83 -16.36 -17.72
C SER A 152 4.09 -15.40 -18.88
N HIS A 153 3.32 -14.31 -18.94
CA HIS A 153 3.51 -13.26 -19.94
C HIS A 153 4.86 -12.56 -19.74
N ILE A 154 5.20 -12.15 -18.51
CA ILE A 154 6.49 -11.52 -18.18
C ILE A 154 7.65 -12.42 -18.64
N LYS A 155 7.62 -13.70 -18.24
CA LYS A 155 8.65 -14.69 -18.62
C LYS A 155 8.80 -14.78 -20.13
N THR A 156 7.68 -14.91 -20.86
CA THR A 156 7.69 -15.05 -22.32
C THR A 156 8.23 -13.80 -23.01
N THR A 157 7.83 -12.62 -22.55
CA THR A 157 8.29 -11.35 -23.12
C THR A 157 9.78 -11.13 -22.85
N MET A 158 10.24 -11.35 -21.62
CA MET A 158 11.65 -11.24 -21.25
C MET A 158 12.53 -12.22 -22.04
N MET A 159 12.08 -13.46 -22.20
CA MET A 159 12.76 -14.46 -23.03
C MET A 159 12.88 -14.00 -24.49
N THR A 160 11.79 -13.47 -25.05
CA THR A 160 11.77 -12.95 -26.43
C THR A 160 12.74 -11.80 -26.61
N LEU A 161 12.80 -10.88 -25.65
CA LEU A 161 13.69 -9.73 -25.69
C LEU A 161 15.16 -10.14 -25.56
N LEU A 162 15.46 -11.09 -24.67
CA LEU A 162 16.79 -11.68 -24.54
C LEU A 162 17.23 -12.32 -25.86
N MET A 163 16.42 -13.23 -26.40
CA MET A 163 16.70 -13.95 -27.65
C MET A 163 16.87 -13.01 -28.85
N LYS A 164 16.17 -11.89 -28.89
CA LYS A 164 16.21 -10.98 -30.05
C LYS A 164 17.35 -9.97 -29.99
N ASN A 165 17.68 -9.46 -28.80
CA ASN A 165 18.47 -8.23 -28.67
C ASN A 165 19.78 -8.42 -27.89
N TYR A 166 20.04 -9.59 -27.29
CA TYR A 166 21.27 -9.82 -26.55
C TYR A 166 22.43 -10.13 -27.49
N THR A 167 23.37 -9.19 -27.62
CA THR A 167 24.48 -9.22 -28.59
C THR A 167 25.85 -9.31 -27.91
N SER A 168 25.97 -9.00 -26.62
CA SER A 168 27.26 -9.00 -25.92
C SER A 168 27.13 -9.33 -24.43
N ASP A 169 28.12 -10.07 -23.89
CA ASP A 169 28.30 -10.32 -22.46
C ASP A 169 29.20 -9.30 -21.76
N ASN A 170 29.58 -8.22 -22.46
CA ASN A 170 30.32 -7.11 -21.88
C ASN A 170 29.35 -6.14 -21.17
N VAL A 171 29.72 -5.67 -19.98
CA VAL A 171 28.95 -4.72 -19.17
C VAL A 171 28.95 -3.30 -19.78
N THR A 172 29.87 -3.03 -20.71
CA THR A 172 29.97 -1.79 -21.50
C THR A 172 30.24 -2.09 -22.97
N SER A 173 29.26 -2.67 -23.66
CA SER A 173 29.39 -3.15 -25.05
C SER A 173 28.97 -2.14 -26.13
N GLY A 174 28.51 -0.95 -25.76
CA GLY A 174 27.94 0.01 -26.70
C GLY A 174 26.53 -0.37 -27.20
N ASP A 175 26.03 -1.56 -26.83
CA ASP A 175 24.67 -2.01 -27.01
C ASP A 175 23.92 -1.85 -25.68
N ALA A 176 23.08 -0.83 -25.61
CA ALA A 176 22.39 -0.47 -24.36
C ALA A 176 21.49 -1.59 -23.81
N ILE A 177 20.98 -2.50 -24.67
CA ILE A 177 20.10 -3.59 -24.23
C ILE A 177 20.93 -4.70 -23.60
N SER A 178 22.05 -5.05 -24.22
CA SER A 178 23.00 -6.04 -23.68
C SER A 178 23.62 -5.54 -22.37
N ASP A 179 24.01 -4.26 -22.31
CA ASP A 179 24.48 -3.60 -21.09
C ASP A 179 23.42 -3.70 -19.97
N SER A 180 22.15 -3.47 -20.30
CA SER A 180 21.05 -3.57 -19.34
C SER A 180 20.85 -4.99 -18.81
N TRP A 181 20.94 -6.01 -19.68
CA TRP A 181 20.90 -7.41 -19.26
C TRP A 181 22.08 -7.80 -18.36
N ASN A 182 23.29 -7.41 -18.73
CA ASN A 182 24.50 -7.73 -17.98
C ASN A 182 24.49 -7.09 -16.59
N LYS A 183 24.06 -5.82 -16.50
CA LYS A 183 23.85 -5.14 -15.21
C LYS A 183 22.74 -5.78 -14.40
N PHE A 184 21.65 -6.17 -15.04
CA PHE A 184 20.55 -6.86 -14.37
C PHE A 184 20.99 -8.20 -13.75
N PHE A 185 21.80 -9.00 -14.43
CA PHE A 185 22.37 -10.25 -13.89
C PHE A 185 23.27 -10.03 -12.67
N ILE A 186 23.98 -8.90 -12.64
CA ILE A 186 24.84 -8.52 -11.51
C ILE A 186 23.97 -7.99 -10.35
N GLU A 187 23.15 -6.97 -10.60
CA GLU A 187 22.35 -6.28 -9.59
C GLU A 187 21.40 -7.22 -8.85
N TYR A 188 20.77 -8.16 -9.57
CA TYR A 188 19.78 -9.07 -9.01
C TYR A 188 20.30 -10.48 -8.75
N ASP A 189 21.61 -10.69 -8.84
CA ASP A 189 22.28 -11.95 -8.55
C ASP A 189 21.59 -13.16 -9.21
N CYS A 190 21.33 -13.04 -10.52
CA CYS A 190 20.63 -14.05 -11.30
C CYS A 190 21.29 -14.30 -12.66
N CYS A 191 20.96 -15.42 -13.28
CA CYS A 191 21.40 -15.81 -14.61
C CYS A 191 20.28 -16.46 -15.39
N ALA A 192 20.08 -16.00 -16.64
CA ALA A 192 19.05 -16.47 -17.55
C ALA A 192 17.61 -16.35 -17.02
N ILE A 193 16.62 -16.50 -17.90
CA ILE A 193 15.20 -16.45 -17.52
C ILE A 193 14.77 -17.81 -16.95
N ASN A 194 15.19 -18.88 -17.59
CA ASN A 194 15.06 -20.25 -17.12
C ASN A 194 16.26 -20.66 -16.28
N GLN A 195 16.08 -21.71 -15.49
CA GLN A 195 17.18 -22.28 -14.74
C GLN A 195 18.22 -22.87 -15.69
N VAL A 196 19.46 -22.37 -15.60
CA VAL A 196 20.60 -22.99 -16.27
C VAL A 196 20.84 -24.36 -15.63
N THR A 197 20.81 -25.40 -16.46
CA THR A 197 21.04 -26.80 -16.07
C THR A 197 22.25 -27.43 -16.75
N GLY A 198 22.86 -26.71 -17.70
CA GLY A 198 24.03 -27.16 -18.46
C GLY A 198 24.34 -26.19 -19.61
N THR A 199 25.11 -26.68 -20.58
CA THR A 199 25.57 -25.87 -21.72
C THR A 199 24.46 -25.50 -22.69
N THR A 200 23.33 -26.21 -22.70
CA THR A 200 22.13 -25.82 -23.45
C THR A 200 21.22 -24.95 -22.59
N ASN A 201 21.03 -23.70 -22.97
CA ASN A 201 20.37 -22.70 -22.13
C ASN A 201 19.76 -21.54 -22.95
N ASP A 202 19.26 -20.51 -22.26
CA ASP A 202 18.53 -19.39 -22.89
C ASP A 202 19.38 -18.54 -23.86
N PHE A 203 20.71 -18.59 -23.73
CA PHE A 203 21.63 -17.77 -24.54
C PHE A 203 21.94 -18.39 -25.91
N ASP A 204 21.69 -19.68 -26.11
CA ASP A 204 22.06 -20.42 -27.33
C ASP A 204 21.49 -19.79 -28.62
N SER A 205 20.26 -19.26 -28.54
CA SER A 205 19.55 -18.65 -29.67
C SER A 205 19.73 -17.14 -29.78
N THR A 206 20.54 -16.53 -28.92
CA THR A 206 20.76 -15.07 -28.94
C THR A 206 21.73 -14.66 -30.06
N PRO A 207 21.69 -13.41 -30.57
CA PRO A 207 22.70 -12.88 -31.46
C PRO A 207 24.13 -13.01 -30.93
N TRP A 208 24.32 -12.90 -29.62
CA TRP A 208 25.62 -13.12 -28.96
C TRP A 208 26.20 -14.51 -29.26
N CYS A 209 25.38 -15.56 -29.26
CA CYS A 209 25.84 -16.91 -29.57
C CYS A 209 25.74 -17.30 -31.05
N THR A 210 24.82 -16.69 -31.81
CA THR A 210 24.60 -17.07 -33.22
C THR A 210 25.36 -16.20 -34.22
N THR A 211 25.61 -14.93 -33.90
CA THR A 211 26.08 -13.93 -34.88
C THR A 211 27.38 -13.23 -34.45
N SER A 212 27.50 -12.84 -33.19
CA SER A 212 28.60 -11.99 -32.73
C SER A 212 28.87 -12.13 -31.23
N GLY A 213 29.84 -12.95 -30.83
CA GLY A 213 30.20 -13.06 -29.41
C GLY A 213 31.17 -14.17 -29.06
N SER A 214 31.58 -14.19 -27.79
CA SER A 214 32.51 -15.20 -27.24
C SER A 214 31.90 -16.60 -27.18
N CYS A 215 30.57 -16.72 -27.23
CA CYS A 215 29.85 -17.99 -27.27
C CYS A 215 30.09 -18.78 -28.56
N GLN A 216 30.25 -18.10 -29.70
CA GLN A 216 30.57 -18.76 -30.98
C GLN A 216 31.92 -19.49 -30.98
N ALA A 217 32.90 -18.98 -30.21
CA ALA A 217 34.21 -19.59 -30.10
C ALA A 217 34.25 -20.74 -29.07
N THR A 218 33.09 -21.18 -28.55
CA THR A 218 32.95 -22.09 -27.39
C THR A 218 33.64 -21.59 -26.12
N ALA A 219 34.10 -20.33 -26.12
CA ALA A 219 34.84 -19.76 -25.01
C ALA A 219 33.92 -19.44 -23.81
N SER A 220 32.62 -19.22 -24.04
CA SER A 220 31.63 -18.97 -22.98
C SER A 220 30.24 -19.48 -23.40
N GLN A 221 29.70 -20.45 -22.69
CA GLN A 221 28.35 -21.00 -22.88
C GLN A 221 27.27 -20.17 -22.18
N ILE A 222 27.64 -19.40 -21.14
CA ILE A 222 26.81 -18.40 -20.47
C ILE A 222 27.61 -17.10 -20.29
N PRO A 223 26.98 -15.93 -20.15
CA PRO A 223 27.67 -14.67 -19.88
C PRO A 223 28.52 -14.74 -18.61
N LYS A 224 29.70 -14.11 -18.61
CA LYS A 224 30.57 -14.06 -17.43
C LYS A 224 29.89 -13.43 -16.20
N THR A 225 28.97 -12.49 -16.44
CA THR A 225 28.15 -11.82 -15.44
C THR A 225 27.18 -12.76 -14.71
N CYS A 226 26.90 -13.95 -15.26
CA CYS A 226 26.13 -15.00 -14.61
C CYS A 226 26.89 -15.76 -13.50
N CYS A 227 28.20 -15.59 -13.38
CA CYS A 227 29.01 -16.34 -12.43
C CYS A 227 28.84 -15.83 -11.01
N ASN A 228 28.88 -16.74 -10.05
CA ASN A 228 28.75 -16.40 -8.63
C ASN A 228 29.88 -15.47 -8.18
N GLY A 229 29.53 -14.42 -7.44
CA GLY A 229 30.50 -13.47 -6.89
C GLY A 229 31.08 -12.45 -7.89
N VAL A 230 30.60 -12.44 -9.14
CA VAL A 230 31.02 -11.48 -10.15
C VAL A 230 30.26 -10.15 -10.04
N SER A 231 31.01 -9.05 -10.14
CA SER A 231 30.59 -7.65 -10.15
C SER A 231 30.94 -6.96 -11.49
N GLU A 232 30.58 -5.68 -11.64
CA GLU A 232 30.93 -4.92 -12.85
C GLU A 232 32.44 -4.73 -13.01
N ASP A 233 33.20 -4.67 -11.92
CA ASP A 233 34.63 -4.36 -11.93
C ASP A 233 35.51 -5.59 -12.24
N ASP A 234 35.02 -6.80 -11.94
CA ASP A 234 35.81 -8.04 -11.99
C ASP A 234 35.22 -9.12 -12.92
N TYR A 235 34.14 -8.85 -13.65
CA TYR A 235 33.52 -9.82 -14.57
C TYR A 235 34.48 -10.41 -15.61
N GLY A 236 35.52 -9.67 -16.02
CA GLY A 236 36.55 -10.17 -16.93
C GLY A 236 37.28 -11.41 -16.40
N SER A 237 37.38 -11.53 -15.07
CA SER A 237 38.07 -12.59 -14.32
C SER A 237 37.17 -13.76 -13.93
N ALA A 238 35.96 -13.85 -14.49
CA ALA A 238 35.03 -14.95 -14.21
C ALA A 238 35.69 -16.32 -14.49
N PRO A 239 35.53 -17.32 -13.59
CA PRO A 239 36.14 -18.64 -13.77
C PRO A 239 35.58 -19.39 -14.99
N SER A 240 36.47 -20.06 -15.75
CA SER A 240 36.07 -20.88 -16.92
C SER A 240 35.12 -22.01 -16.55
N ASP A 241 35.29 -22.59 -15.36
CA ASP A 241 34.41 -23.65 -14.84
C ASP A 241 32.95 -23.18 -14.77
N CYS A 242 32.73 -21.87 -14.60
CA CYS A 242 31.41 -21.27 -14.62
C CYS A 242 30.93 -20.97 -16.03
N HIS A 243 31.62 -20.11 -16.77
CA HIS A 243 31.06 -19.56 -18.00
C HIS A 243 31.32 -20.47 -19.20
N SER A 244 32.40 -21.25 -19.23
CA SER A 244 32.74 -22.17 -20.32
C SER A 244 32.22 -23.59 -20.07
N SER A 245 32.36 -24.12 -18.86
CA SER A 245 31.97 -25.50 -18.53
C SER A 245 30.57 -25.61 -17.92
N VAL A 246 30.03 -24.53 -17.36
CA VAL A 246 28.71 -24.49 -16.72
C VAL A 246 28.58 -25.54 -15.61
N ASN A 247 29.59 -25.61 -14.74
CA ASN A 247 29.61 -26.55 -13.62
C ASN A 247 28.52 -26.18 -12.59
N PRO A 248 27.68 -27.13 -12.14
CA PRO A 248 26.66 -26.85 -11.14
C PRO A 248 27.24 -26.20 -9.87
N GLY A 249 26.62 -25.13 -9.40
CA GLY A 249 27.02 -24.40 -8.19
C GLY A 249 28.00 -23.23 -8.44
N THR A 250 28.47 -23.03 -9.67
CA THR A 250 29.38 -21.91 -10.00
C THR A 250 28.67 -20.70 -10.63
N PHE A 251 27.40 -20.84 -11.01
CA PHE A 251 26.58 -19.80 -11.63
C PHE A 251 25.33 -19.49 -10.78
N LYS A 252 24.76 -18.31 -11.03
CA LYS A 252 23.62 -17.73 -10.30
C LYS A 252 22.30 -18.43 -10.62
N SER A 253 21.29 -18.20 -9.79
CA SER A 253 19.94 -18.76 -9.97
C SER A 253 19.13 -18.07 -11.08
N ASN A 254 18.02 -18.65 -11.54
CA ASN A 254 17.19 -18.03 -12.59
C ASN A 254 16.60 -16.67 -12.20
N CYS A 255 16.53 -15.75 -13.16
CA CYS A 255 16.07 -14.38 -12.94
C CYS A 255 14.58 -14.24 -12.64
N MET A 256 13.77 -15.27 -12.87
CA MET A 256 12.36 -15.24 -12.44
C MET A 256 12.21 -15.25 -10.91
N ILE A 257 13.21 -15.69 -10.15
CA ILE A 257 13.21 -15.63 -8.68
C ILE A 257 13.23 -14.17 -8.19
N PRO A 258 14.23 -13.33 -8.52
CA PRO A 258 14.22 -11.93 -8.12
C PRO A 258 13.05 -11.16 -8.74
N ILE A 259 12.65 -11.42 -9.99
CA ILE A 259 11.45 -10.79 -10.60
C ILE A 259 10.19 -10.98 -9.74
N LYS A 260 9.94 -12.19 -9.26
CA LYS A 260 8.82 -12.49 -8.36
C LYS A 260 8.93 -11.79 -7.00
N LYS A 261 10.15 -11.48 -6.56
CA LYS A 261 10.40 -10.72 -5.32
C LYS A 261 10.25 -9.21 -5.54
N LEU A 262 10.49 -8.72 -6.75
CA LEU A 262 10.31 -7.30 -7.10
C LEU A 262 8.83 -6.94 -7.36
N SER A 263 8.01 -7.90 -7.78
CA SER A 263 6.56 -7.72 -7.91
C SER A 263 5.82 -7.68 -6.57
N THR A 264 6.41 -8.22 -5.51
CA THR A 264 5.81 -8.18 -4.17
C THR A 264 6.02 -6.80 -3.57
N ILE A 265 4.99 -5.94 -3.65
CA ILE A 265 4.90 -4.84 -2.71
C ILE A 265 4.73 -5.47 -1.33
N ASN A 266 5.58 -5.09 -0.36
CA ASN A 266 5.50 -5.54 1.03
C ASN A 266 4.30 -4.90 1.76
N ILE A 267 3.10 -5.01 1.18
CA ILE A 267 1.84 -4.68 1.83
C ILE A 267 1.14 -6.00 2.12
N GLY A 268 1.02 -6.34 3.40
CA GLY A 268 0.33 -7.56 3.82
C GLY A 268 -1.18 -7.45 3.63
N GLU A 269 -1.84 -8.55 3.27
CA GLU A 269 -3.30 -8.59 3.14
C GLU A 269 -4.02 -8.21 4.45
N CYS A 270 -3.37 -8.51 5.58
CA CYS A 270 -3.82 -8.10 6.91
C CYS A 270 -3.85 -6.57 7.06
N GLN A 271 -2.85 -5.85 6.56
CA GLN A 271 -2.79 -4.38 6.66
C GLN A 271 -3.95 -3.72 5.88
N ILE A 272 -4.26 -4.25 4.70
CA ILE A 272 -5.37 -3.73 3.88
C ILE A 272 -6.71 -4.05 4.52
N SER A 273 -6.85 -5.25 5.06
CA SER A 273 -8.05 -5.64 5.79
C SER A 273 -8.26 -4.76 7.03
N LEU A 274 -7.18 -4.41 7.73
CA LEU A 274 -7.21 -3.48 8.85
C LEU A 274 -7.66 -2.08 8.41
N VAL A 275 -7.13 -1.54 7.30
CA VAL A 275 -7.59 -0.25 6.74
C VAL A 275 -9.07 -0.29 6.40
N LEU A 276 -9.54 -1.34 5.72
CA LEU A 276 -10.95 -1.49 5.33
C LEU A 276 -11.87 -1.56 6.55
N ILE A 277 -11.54 -2.39 7.54
CA ILE A 277 -12.31 -2.52 8.78
C ILE A 277 -12.34 -1.19 9.53
N THR A 278 -11.20 -0.48 9.58
CA THR A 278 -11.10 0.79 10.30
C THR A 278 -11.92 1.89 9.62
N LEU A 279 -11.84 2.01 8.28
CA LEU A 279 -12.66 2.96 7.52
C LEU A 279 -14.16 2.67 7.68
N LEU A 280 -14.56 1.40 7.62
CA LEU A 280 -15.94 0.99 7.83
C LEU A 280 -16.40 1.32 9.25
N THR A 281 -15.58 1.03 10.26
CA THR A 281 -15.86 1.31 11.67
C THR A 281 -16.04 2.80 11.91
N ILE A 282 -15.15 3.65 11.38
CA ILE A 282 -15.27 5.11 11.52
C ILE A 282 -16.55 5.59 10.82
N GLY A 283 -16.84 5.10 9.61
CA GLY A 283 -18.03 5.49 8.86
C GLY A 283 -19.33 5.12 9.56
N THR A 284 -19.47 3.89 10.06
CA THR A 284 -20.70 3.43 10.73
C THR A 284 -20.89 4.07 12.10
N LEU A 285 -19.82 4.22 12.88
CA LEU A 285 -19.89 4.89 14.18
C LEU A 285 -20.15 6.40 14.03
N GLY A 286 -19.63 7.05 12.99
CA GLY A 286 -19.95 8.44 12.69
C GLY A 286 -21.42 8.65 12.30
N ILE A 287 -22.05 7.70 11.60
CA ILE A 287 -23.51 7.72 11.36
C ILE A 287 -24.28 7.56 12.66
N ALA A 288 -23.86 6.64 13.53
CA ALA A 288 -24.50 6.46 14.84
C ALA A 288 -24.39 7.73 15.70
N GLU A 289 -23.25 8.43 15.65
CA GLU A 289 -23.06 9.73 16.29
C GLU A 289 -24.05 10.77 15.77
N PHE A 290 -24.11 10.93 14.44
CA PHE A 290 -25.03 11.88 13.80
C PHE A 290 -26.49 11.64 14.20
N LEU A 291 -26.93 10.38 14.27
CA LEU A 291 -28.28 10.02 14.71
C LEU A 291 -28.52 10.36 16.19
N LEU A 292 -27.55 10.08 17.07
CA LEU A 292 -27.65 10.42 18.49
C LEU A 292 -27.73 11.94 18.72
N GLU A 293 -26.96 12.71 17.96
CA GLU A 293 -26.98 14.17 18.01
C GLU A 293 -28.28 14.74 17.44
N GLY A 294 -28.82 14.14 16.38
CA GLY A 294 -30.14 14.49 15.83
C GLY A 294 -31.27 14.27 16.85
N ILE A 295 -31.25 13.13 17.56
CA ILE A 295 -32.19 12.86 18.67
C ILE A 295 -32.02 13.90 19.77
N LEU A 296 -30.78 14.25 20.11
CA LEU A 296 -30.51 15.27 21.12
C LEU A 296 -31.14 16.62 20.69
N ILE A 297 -30.85 17.09 19.48
CA ILE A 297 -31.38 18.35 18.93
C ILE A 297 -32.92 18.37 18.96
N SER A 298 -33.59 17.28 18.60
CA SER A 298 -35.07 17.23 18.61
C SER A 298 -35.65 17.38 20.02
N TYR A 299 -34.99 16.85 21.05
CA TYR A 299 -35.36 17.11 22.45
C TYR A 299 -35.11 18.56 22.88
N PHE A 300 -34.10 19.24 22.32
CA PHE A 300 -33.82 20.66 22.62
C PHE A 300 -34.78 21.63 21.91
N ALA A 301 -35.47 21.20 20.86
CA ALA A 301 -36.37 22.03 20.05
C ALA A 301 -37.85 21.99 20.50
N VAL A 302 -38.22 21.06 21.38
CA VAL A 302 -39.56 20.90 21.98
C VAL A 302 -39.60 21.54 23.36
#